data_AF-A0AAC9U0S0-F1
#
_entry.id   AF-A0AAC9U0S0-F1
#
_cell.length_a   1.000
_cell.length_b   1.000
_cell.length_c   1.000
_cell.angle_alpha   90.00
_cell.angle_beta   90.00
_cell.angle_gamma   90.00
#
_symmetry.space_group_name_H-M   'P 1'
#
loop_
_entity.id
_entity.type
_entity.pdbx_description
1 polymer ?
#
loop_
_entity_poly.entity_id
_entity_poly.type
_entity_poly.pdbx_seq_one_letter_code
_entity_poly.pdbx_strand_id
1 'polypeptide(L)'
;MSNKILSALFGAGLAALALSPAAMAEPQELAEMHAEMEGCEACHADGEPSADGAHEFEQCQSCHGTLSEMDAVHKPHDGNLMCADCHAPHDSNVGDKPTCDSCHDDGRTAESVLK
;
A
#
# COMPACT_ATOMS: atom_id res chain seq x y z
N MET A 1 -26.65 -47.71 15.77
CA MET A 1 -25.61 -46.85 15.14
C MET A 1 -24.77 -46.25 16.26
N SER A 2 -23.50 -46.64 16.33
CA SER A 2 -22.65 -46.41 17.50
C SER A 2 -21.99 -45.03 17.46
N ASN A 3 -22.04 -44.29 18.58
CA ASN A 3 -21.44 -42.95 18.77
C ASN A 3 -19.95 -42.86 18.40
N LYS A 4 -19.29 -44.00 18.20
CA LYS A 4 -17.89 -44.12 17.76
C LYS A 4 -17.67 -43.68 16.31
N ILE A 5 -18.70 -43.69 15.45
CA ILE A 5 -18.59 -43.26 14.05
C ILE A 5 -18.69 -41.72 13.93
N LEU A 6 -19.44 -41.06 14.82
CA LEU A 6 -19.52 -39.59 14.84
C LEU A 6 -18.21 -38.92 15.27
N SER A 7 -17.47 -39.51 16.21
CA SER A 7 -16.20 -38.94 16.69
C SER A 7 -15.07 -38.99 15.66
N ALA A 8 -15.07 -39.97 14.76
CA ALA A 8 -14.04 -40.10 13.73
C ALA A 8 -14.20 -39.08 12.58
N LEU A 9 -15.44 -38.70 12.26
CA LEU A 9 -15.73 -37.70 11.23
C LEU A 9 -15.45 -36.27 11.71
N PHE A 10 -15.54 -36.01 13.02
CA PHE A 10 -15.21 -34.70 13.60
C PHE A 10 -13.69 -34.45 13.74
N GLY A 11 -12.89 -35.49 13.95
CA GLY A 11 -11.43 -35.36 14.11
C GLY A 11 -10.68 -35.10 12.80
N ALA A 12 -11.17 -35.63 11.67
CA ALA A 12 -10.55 -35.44 10.36
C ALA A 12 -10.97 -34.13 9.67
N GLY A 13 -12.13 -33.57 10.01
CA GLY A 13 -12.61 -32.29 9.46
C GLY A 13 -11.89 -31.06 10.03
N LEU A 14 -11.46 -31.12 11.29
CA LEU A 14 -10.85 -29.96 11.97
C LEU A 14 -9.41 -29.67 11.55
N ALA A 15 -8.70 -30.64 10.97
CA ALA A 15 -7.34 -30.45 10.46
C ALA A 15 -7.29 -29.71 9.11
N ALA A 16 -8.40 -29.67 8.36
CA ALA A 16 -8.49 -28.95 7.08
C ALA A 16 -8.91 -27.47 7.23
N LEU A 17 -9.38 -27.06 8.42
CA LEU A 17 -9.85 -25.70 8.70
C LEU A 17 -8.74 -24.76 9.24
N ALA A 18 -7.55 -25.28 9.52
CA ALA A 18 -6.44 -24.49 10.05
C ALA A 18 -5.65 -23.73 8.97
N LEU A 19 -5.85 -24.01 7.68
CA LEU A 19 -5.35 -23.17 6.59
C LEU A 19 -6.42 -22.14 6.23
N SER A 20 -6.63 -21.18 7.13
CA SER A 20 -7.34 -19.96 6.76
C SER A 20 -6.43 -19.14 5.83
N PRO A 21 -6.87 -18.75 4.62
CA PRO A 21 -6.06 -17.95 3.69
C PRO A 21 -5.58 -16.61 4.28
N ALA A 22 -6.21 -16.15 5.36
CA ALA A 22 -5.83 -14.93 6.09
C ALA A 22 -4.44 -14.99 6.76
N ALA A 23 -3.84 -16.17 6.95
CA ALA A 23 -2.52 -16.28 7.57
C ALA A 23 -1.35 -16.13 6.59
N MET A 24 -1.61 -16.07 5.28
CA MET A 24 -0.60 -16.02 4.21
C MET A 24 -0.96 -14.94 3.17
N ALA A 25 -1.43 -13.77 3.61
CA ALA A 25 -1.55 -12.63 2.71
C ALA A 25 -0.13 -12.18 2.36
N GLU A 26 0.31 -12.44 1.13
CA GLU A 26 1.52 -11.87 0.57
C GLU A 26 1.44 -10.34 0.64
N PRO A 27 2.58 -9.63 0.80
CA PRO A 27 2.61 -8.17 0.68
C PRO A 27 1.92 -7.74 -0.61
N GLN A 28 0.96 -6.82 -0.49
CA GLN A 28 0.25 -6.26 -1.63
C GLN A 28 0.93 -4.95 -2.02
N GLU A 29 1.31 -4.82 -3.29
CA GLU A 29 1.81 -3.57 -3.87
C GLU A 29 0.77 -2.46 -3.72
N LEU A 30 1.23 -1.24 -3.45
CA LEU A 30 0.35 -0.09 -3.24
C LEU A 30 -0.52 0.20 -4.47
N ALA A 31 0.01 0.01 -5.68
CA ALA A 31 -0.73 0.15 -6.94
C ALA A 31 -1.83 -0.90 -7.07
N GLU A 32 -1.56 -2.16 -6.70
CA GLU A 32 -2.56 -3.24 -6.76
C GLU A 32 -3.73 -2.93 -5.84
N MET A 33 -3.45 -2.46 -4.61
CA MET A 33 -4.50 -2.06 -3.68
C MET A 33 -5.42 -0.98 -4.24
N HIS A 34 -4.87 0.00 -4.97
CA HIS A 34 -5.68 1.03 -5.64
C HIS A 34 -6.40 0.51 -6.88
N ALA A 35 -5.76 -0.35 -7.67
CA ALA A 35 -6.38 -0.96 -8.84
C ALA A 35 -7.58 -1.85 -8.46
N GLU A 36 -7.54 -2.52 -7.31
CA GLU A 36 -8.67 -3.28 -6.77
C GLU A 36 -9.87 -2.39 -6.39
N MET A 37 -9.64 -1.11 -6.04
CA MET A 37 -10.69 -0.18 -5.68
C MET A 37 -11.38 0.44 -6.90
N GLU A 38 -10.61 0.99 -7.85
CA GLU A 38 -11.13 1.81 -8.95
C GLU A 38 -10.50 1.50 -10.32
N GLY A 39 -9.71 0.42 -10.44
CA GLY A 39 -9.01 0.06 -11.67
C GLY A 39 -7.71 0.84 -11.90
N CYS A 40 -7.02 0.55 -13.01
CA CYS A 40 -5.79 1.26 -13.38
C CYS A 40 -6.07 2.74 -13.70
N GLU A 41 -7.29 3.02 -14.17
CA GLU A 41 -7.78 4.34 -14.54
C GLU A 41 -7.96 5.28 -13.35
N ALA A 42 -7.88 4.75 -12.12
CA ALA A 42 -7.82 5.54 -10.90
C ALA A 42 -6.60 6.49 -10.88
N CYS A 43 -5.51 6.12 -11.57
CA CYS A 43 -4.27 6.88 -11.60
C CYS A 43 -3.82 7.21 -13.03
N HIS A 44 -4.05 6.31 -13.98
CA HIS A 44 -3.51 6.38 -15.34
C HIS A 44 -4.59 6.73 -16.37
N ALA A 45 -4.35 7.74 -17.19
CA ALA A 45 -5.28 8.12 -18.25
C ALA A 45 -5.42 6.96 -19.26
N ASP A 46 -6.63 6.44 -19.43
CA ASP A 46 -6.90 5.26 -20.25
C ASP A 46 -6.09 4.01 -19.84
N GLY A 47 -5.66 3.94 -18.57
CA GLY A 47 -4.83 2.86 -18.04
C GLY A 47 -3.35 2.92 -18.42
N GLU A 48 -2.91 3.98 -19.11
CA GLU A 48 -1.54 4.17 -19.56
C GLU A 48 -0.81 5.27 -18.75
N PRO A 49 0.46 5.04 -18.36
CA PRO A 49 1.22 6.02 -17.60
C PRO A 49 1.52 7.27 -18.42
N SER A 50 1.41 8.43 -17.79
CA SER A 50 1.88 9.68 -18.38
C SER A 50 3.40 9.70 -18.50
N ALA A 51 3.91 10.53 -19.41
CA ALA A 51 5.34 10.59 -19.68
C ALA A 51 6.16 11.22 -18.54
N ASP A 52 5.53 12.06 -17.72
CA ASP A 52 6.18 12.87 -16.69
C ASP A 52 5.62 12.65 -15.27
N GLY A 53 4.62 11.78 -15.11
CA GLY A 53 3.97 11.51 -13.82
C GLY A 53 2.99 12.59 -13.37
N ALA A 54 2.80 13.67 -14.13
CA ALA A 54 1.99 14.80 -13.69
C ALA A 54 0.51 14.43 -13.56
N HIS A 55 -0.01 13.62 -14.48
CA HIS A 55 -1.40 13.15 -14.44
C HIS A 55 -1.67 12.29 -13.19
N GLU A 56 -0.78 11.35 -12.91
CA GLU A 56 -0.85 10.46 -11.75
C GLU A 56 -0.78 11.27 -10.46
N PHE A 57 0.11 12.26 -10.39
CA PHE A 57 0.21 13.15 -9.22
C PHE A 57 -1.07 13.96 -8.98
N GLU A 58 -1.74 14.42 -10.03
CA GLU A 58 -3.06 15.05 -9.93
C GLU A 58 -4.11 14.04 -9.39
N GLN A 59 -4.07 12.78 -9.83
CA GLN A 59 -4.98 11.75 -9.33
C GLN A 59 -4.77 11.48 -7.84
N CYS A 60 -3.51 11.40 -7.36
CA CYS A 60 -3.23 11.28 -5.93
C CYS A 60 -3.89 12.39 -5.12
N GLN A 61 -3.72 13.64 -5.57
CA GLN A 61 -4.22 14.83 -4.89
C GLN A 61 -5.74 14.94 -4.93
N SER A 62 -6.39 14.39 -5.96
CA SER A 62 -7.86 14.40 -6.06
C SER A 62 -8.55 13.70 -4.89
N CYS A 63 -7.90 12.69 -4.30
CA CYS A 63 -8.43 11.91 -3.17
C CYS A 63 -7.73 12.22 -1.85
N HIS A 64 -6.42 12.49 -1.85
CA HIS A 64 -5.61 12.67 -0.64
C HIS A 64 -5.32 14.12 -0.26
N GLY A 65 -5.69 15.09 -1.11
CA GLY A 65 -5.36 16.50 -0.92
C GLY A 65 -3.92 16.83 -1.29
N THR A 66 -3.49 18.07 -1.00
CA THR A 66 -2.16 18.57 -1.39
C THR A 66 -1.10 18.33 -0.31
N LEU A 67 0.19 18.24 -0.70
CA LEU A 67 1.30 18.11 0.24
C LEU A 67 1.31 19.25 1.29
N SER A 68 0.91 20.45 0.89
CA SER A 68 0.87 21.64 1.76
C SER A 68 -0.06 21.51 2.98
N GLU A 69 -1.06 20.63 2.89
CA GLU A 69 -2.10 20.38 3.89
C GLU A 69 -1.81 19.13 4.74
N MET A 70 -0.76 18.39 4.40
CA MET A 70 -0.34 17.18 5.10
C MET A 70 0.59 17.49 6.29
N ASP A 71 1.12 16.44 6.91
CA ASP A 71 1.94 16.51 8.11
C ASP A 71 3.33 17.15 7.88
N ALA A 72 4.14 17.18 8.94
CA ALA A 72 5.47 17.78 8.93
C ALA A 72 6.50 17.04 8.05
N VAL A 73 6.25 15.80 7.65
CA VAL A 73 7.11 15.06 6.70
C VAL A 73 6.75 15.43 5.26
N HIS A 74 5.46 15.59 4.96
CA HIS A 74 4.98 15.86 3.60
C HIS A 74 5.12 17.33 3.22
N LYS A 75 4.68 18.24 4.10
CA LYS A 75 4.57 19.67 3.80
C LYS A 75 5.85 20.32 3.26
N PRO A 76 7.06 19.99 3.75
CA PRO A 76 8.29 20.58 3.21
C PRO A 76 8.61 20.19 1.76
N HIS A 77 8.01 19.12 1.23
CA HIS A 77 8.22 18.64 -0.13
C HIS A 77 7.24 19.23 -1.15
N ASP A 78 6.26 20.00 -0.68
CA ASP A 78 5.30 20.71 -1.52
C ASP A 78 6.00 21.54 -2.61
N GLY A 79 5.55 21.39 -3.85
CA GLY A 79 6.11 22.07 -5.03
C GLY A 79 7.49 21.56 -5.51
N ASN A 80 8.08 20.56 -4.86
CA ASN A 80 9.39 20.02 -5.24
C ASN A 80 9.35 18.54 -5.66
N LEU A 81 8.45 17.76 -5.06
CA LEU A 81 8.30 16.32 -5.31
C LEU A 81 6.84 15.96 -5.58
N MET A 82 6.63 14.85 -6.28
CA MET A 82 5.36 14.16 -6.45
C MET A 82 5.21 13.08 -5.37
N CYS A 83 3.98 12.62 -5.13
CA CYS A 83 3.72 11.52 -4.19
C CYS A 83 4.56 10.26 -4.52
N ALA A 84 4.66 9.95 -5.82
CA ALA A 84 5.35 8.76 -6.32
C ALA A 84 6.89 8.82 -6.19
N ASP A 85 7.47 10.01 -5.95
CA ASP A 85 8.92 10.14 -5.71
C ASP A 85 9.34 9.50 -4.38
N CYS A 86 8.40 9.38 -3.43
CA CYS A 86 8.62 8.69 -2.16
C CYS A 86 7.82 7.38 -2.08
N HIS A 87 6.54 7.41 -2.44
CA HIS A 87 5.68 6.24 -2.44
C HIS A 87 5.68 5.59 -3.82
N ALA A 88 6.66 4.76 -4.15
CA ALA A 88 6.77 4.09 -5.46
C ALA A 88 5.70 2.99 -5.58
N PRO A 89 4.53 3.22 -6.22
CA PRO A 89 3.36 2.39 -5.95
C PRO A 89 3.44 0.96 -6.54
N HIS A 90 4.28 0.78 -7.56
CA HIS A 90 4.52 -0.51 -8.20
C HIS A 90 5.72 -1.29 -7.61
N ASP A 91 6.45 -0.68 -6.67
CA ASP A 91 7.64 -1.27 -6.04
C ASP A 91 7.56 -1.31 -4.50
N SER A 92 6.53 -0.68 -3.91
CA SER A 92 6.34 -0.53 -2.48
C SER A 92 5.03 -1.16 -2.04
N ASN A 93 5.07 -1.90 -0.94
CA ASN A 93 3.88 -2.55 -0.42
C ASN A 93 3.08 -1.60 0.46
N VAL A 94 1.79 -1.93 0.62
CA VAL A 94 0.92 -1.25 1.58
C VAL A 94 1.51 -1.36 2.99
N GLY A 95 1.75 -0.22 3.63
CA GLY A 95 2.32 -0.12 4.97
C GLY A 95 3.83 0.09 5.00
N ASP A 96 4.53 -0.05 3.88
CA ASP A 96 5.93 0.35 3.76
C ASP A 96 6.07 1.86 3.96
N LYS A 97 7.09 2.27 4.71
CA LYS A 97 7.42 3.69 4.92
C LYS A 97 8.59 4.07 4.02
N PRO A 98 8.44 5.08 3.16
CA PRO A 98 9.56 5.62 2.40
C PRO A 98 10.71 6.03 3.33
N THR A 99 11.94 5.78 2.89
CA THR A 99 13.13 6.17 3.63
C THR A 99 13.63 7.53 3.14
N CYS A 100 14.38 8.24 3.98
CA CYS A 100 14.87 9.58 3.68
C CYS A 100 16.25 9.57 3.00
N ASP A 101 16.98 8.46 3.11
CA ASP A 101 18.38 8.33 2.68
C ASP A 101 18.55 8.24 1.15
N SER A 102 17.45 8.10 0.41
CA SER A 102 17.44 8.23 -1.05
C SER A 102 17.80 9.64 -1.52
N CYS A 103 17.48 10.67 -0.70
CA CYS A 103 17.67 12.08 -1.06
C CYS A 103 18.42 12.91 0.00
N HIS A 104 18.42 12.47 1.27
CA HIS A 104 19.04 13.18 2.39
C HIS A 104 20.19 12.38 2.99
N ASP A 105 21.32 13.04 3.26
CA ASP A 105 22.56 12.43 3.76
C ASP A 105 22.83 12.70 5.24
N ASP A 106 21.88 13.31 5.96
CA ASP A 106 22.01 13.70 7.37
C ASP A 106 21.45 12.68 8.36
N GLY A 107 20.98 11.53 7.87
CA GLY A 107 20.43 10.45 8.69
C GLY A 107 19.07 10.75 9.32
N ARG A 108 18.33 11.75 8.80
CA ARG A 108 16.96 12.03 9.23
C ARG A 108 16.04 10.83 8.96
N THR A 109 15.01 10.68 9.79
CA THR A 109 13.92 9.69 9.61
C THR A 109 12.56 10.36 9.78
N ALA A 110 11.48 9.72 9.34
CA ALA A 110 10.12 10.20 9.57
C ALA A 110 9.84 10.43 11.07
N GLU A 111 10.29 9.52 11.94
CA GLU A 111 10.14 9.63 13.40
C GLU A 111 10.95 10.78 13.99
N SER A 112 12.04 11.22 13.35
CA SER A 112 12.79 12.39 13.82
C SER A 112 12.06 13.70 13.58
N VAL A 113 11.15 13.73 12.60
CA VAL A 113 10.39 14.92 12.17
C VAL A 113 9.01 14.99 12.82
N LEU A 114 8.35 13.85 13.06
CA LEU A 114 6.97 13.77 13.59
C LEU A 114 6.87 13.84 15.13
N LYS A 115 7.98 14.01 15.85
CA LYS A 115 8.01 14.16 17.32
C LYS A 115 7.53 15.53 17.76
#